data_AF-A0A969RW54-F1
#
_entry.id   AF-A0A969RW54-F1
#
_cell.length_a   1.000
_cell.length_b   1.000
_cell.length_c   1.000
_cell.angle_alpha   90.00
_cell.angle_beta   90.00
_cell.angle_gamma   90.00
#
_symmetry.space_group_name_H-M   'P 1'
#
loop_
_entity.id
_entity.type
_entity.pdbx_description
1 polymer ?
#
loop_
_entity_poly.entity_id
_entity_poly.type
_entity_poly.pdbx_seq_one_letter_code
_entity_poly.pdbx_strand_id
1 'polypeptide(L)'
;NWQTRLYPFVLAETSDYLPEQISMTYWFVQTKHGQVLKPQCLKFPYSNTQHQQIYQDLTDLLHQLTGYLQRYEADNVPFPQIASSTNCQTCAFAQRCQREVNRDHLMPIATLEEIPEVAL
;
A
#
# COMPACT_ATOMS: atom_id res chain seq x y z
N ASN A 1 5.25 7.27 3.57
CA ASN A 1 4.49 6.06 3.98
C ASN A 1 3.01 6.36 3.77
N TRP A 2 2.29 5.56 2.98
CA TRP A 2 0.87 5.83 2.67
C TRP A 2 -0.08 5.61 3.84
N GLN A 3 0.18 4.64 4.73
CA GLN A 3 -0.70 4.43 5.89
C GLN A 3 -0.75 5.68 6.77
N THR A 4 0.41 6.26 7.10
CA THR A 4 0.48 7.49 7.92
C THR A 4 -0.22 8.70 7.28
N ARG A 5 -0.48 8.65 5.96
CA ARG A 5 -1.15 9.72 5.21
C ARG A 5 -2.64 9.47 5.04
N LEU A 6 -3.02 8.26 4.64
CA LEU A 6 -4.39 7.91 4.28
C LEU A 6 -5.31 7.82 5.49
N TYR A 7 -4.88 7.21 6.60
CA TYR A 7 -5.75 7.07 7.77
C TYR A 7 -6.18 8.43 8.34
N PRO A 8 -5.27 9.40 8.61
CA PRO A 8 -5.67 10.73 9.04
C PRO A 8 -6.51 11.49 8.01
N PHE A 9 -6.18 11.35 6.72
CA PHE A 9 -6.91 12.00 5.64
C PHE A 9 -8.37 11.53 5.59
N VAL A 10 -8.61 10.22 5.55
CA VAL A 10 -9.96 9.65 5.52
C VAL A 10 -10.72 10.05 6.79
N LEU A 11 -10.08 10.00 7.96
CA LEU A 11 -10.73 10.43 9.20
C LEU A 11 -11.19 11.88 9.13
N ALA A 12 -10.36 12.80 8.61
CA ALA A 12 -10.74 14.21 8.42
C ALA A 12 -11.89 14.40 7.41
N GLU A 13 -11.92 13.61 6.33
CA GLU A 13 -12.97 13.70 5.29
C GLU A 13 -14.32 13.13 5.75
N THR A 14 -14.32 12.15 6.66
CA THR A 14 -15.53 11.41 7.05
C THR A 14 -16.01 11.72 8.47
N SER A 15 -15.46 12.74 9.12
CA SER A 15 -15.85 13.14 10.48
C SER A 15 -15.70 14.65 10.69
N ASP A 16 -16.17 15.14 11.83
CA ASP A 16 -16.13 16.56 12.17
C ASP A 16 -14.80 17.03 12.78
N TYR A 17 -13.76 16.17 12.79
CA TYR A 17 -12.45 16.54 13.31
C TYR A 17 -11.70 17.42 12.31
N LEU A 18 -11.22 18.57 12.79
CA LEU A 18 -10.26 19.36 12.03
C LEU A 18 -8.93 18.59 11.91
N PRO A 19 -8.19 18.74 10.80
CA PRO A 19 -6.91 18.07 10.63
C PRO A 19 -5.95 18.23 11.80
N GLU A 20 -5.90 19.43 12.41
CA GLU A 20 -5.05 19.75 13.57
C GLU A 20 -5.41 18.98 14.85
N GLN A 21 -6.62 18.42 14.92
CA GLN A 21 -7.07 17.59 16.04
C GLN A 21 -6.67 16.12 15.88
N ILE A 22 -6.15 15.74 14.71
CA ILE A 22 -5.84 14.36 14.38
C ILE A 22 -4.34 14.09 14.55
N SER A 23 -4.01 12.89 15.01
CA SER A 23 -2.64 12.40 14.98
C SER A 23 -2.62 10.88 14.84
N MET A 24 -1.59 10.35 14.17
CA MET A 24 -1.36 8.91 14.05
C MET A 24 -0.21 8.51 14.99
N THR A 25 -0.44 7.52 15.85
CA THR A 25 0.61 7.01 16.75
C THR A 25 0.94 5.57 16.41
N TYR A 26 2.18 5.31 16.04
CA TYR A 26 2.71 3.95 15.89
C TYR A 26 3.23 3.47 17.23
N TRP A 27 2.68 2.35 17.71
CA TRP A 27 3.16 1.68 18.92
C TRP A 27 3.98 0.45 18.52
N PHE A 28 5.22 0.41 18.99
CA PHE A 28 6.16 -0.69 18.79
C PHE A 28 6.23 -1.48 20.09
N VAL A 29 5.52 -2.60 20.12
CA VAL A 29 5.54 -3.55 21.25
C VAL A 29 6.49 -4.69 20.88
N GLN A 30 7.47 -4.94 21.74
CA GLN A 30 8.43 -6.02 21.55
C GLN A 30 8.39 -6.95 22.76
N THR A 31 8.39 -8.25 22.50
CA THR A 31 8.58 -9.27 23.52
C THR A 31 9.97 -9.88 23.33
N LYS A 32 10.80 -9.87 24.37
CA LYS A 32 12.08 -10.61 24.37
C LYS A 32 12.08 -11.61 25.51
N HIS A 33 12.38 -12.87 25.22
CA HIS A 33 12.42 -13.96 26.20
C HIS A 33 11.16 -14.07 27.09
N GLY A 34 9.97 -13.90 26.49
CA GLY A 34 8.70 -13.98 27.22
C GLY A 34 8.37 -12.75 28.08
N GLN A 35 9.25 -11.74 28.12
CA GLN A 35 8.99 -10.46 28.80
C GLN A 35 8.58 -9.39 27.79
N VAL A 36 7.48 -8.70 28.08
CA VAL A 36 7.03 -7.55 27.30
C VAL A 36 7.94 -6.37 27.65
N LEU A 37 8.72 -5.89 26.68
CA LEU A 37 9.48 -4.66 26.84
C LEU A 37 8.54 -3.46 26.86
N LYS A 38 9.00 -2.38 27.51
CA LYS A 38 8.28 -1.10 27.51
C LYS A 38 7.98 -0.69 26.05
N PRO A 39 6.69 -0.47 25.69
CA PRO A 39 6.34 -0.05 24.34
C PRO A 39 7.02 1.27 23.97
N GLN A 40 7.53 1.35 22.73
CA GLN A 40 8.00 2.60 22.15
C GLN A 40 6.90 3.17 21.24
N CYS A 41 6.82 4.49 21.11
CA CYS A 41 5.85 5.10 20.21
C CYS A 41 6.44 6.25 19.39
N LEU A 42 5.89 6.42 18.19
CA LEU A 42 6.14 7.57 17.33
C LEU A 42 4.80 8.22 17.00
N LYS A 43 4.66 9.51 17.32
CA LYS A 43 3.45 10.28 17.08
C LYS A 43 3.66 11.24 15.92
N PHE A 44 2.75 11.20 14.96
CA PHE A 44 2.73 12.06 13.79
C PHE A 44 1.50 12.96 13.87
N PRO A 45 1.66 14.27 14.15
CA PRO A 45 0.54 15.21 14.09
C PRO A 45 0.08 15.36 12.64
N TYR A 46 -1.22 15.61 12.48
CA TYR A 46 -1.81 15.91 11.20
C TYR A 46 -2.11 17.41 11.08
N SER A 47 -2.08 17.95 9.87
CA SER A 47 -2.35 19.37 9.62
C SER A 47 -3.10 19.60 8.33
N ASN A 48 -3.77 20.74 8.22
CA ASN A 48 -4.50 21.11 7.02
C ASN A 48 -3.59 21.22 5.78
N THR A 49 -2.34 21.66 5.95
CA THR A 49 -1.36 21.67 4.84
C THR A 49 -1.07 20.26 4.33
N GLN A 50 -0.89 19.29 5.23
CA GLN A 50 -0.71 17.90 4.84
C GLN A 50 -1.98 17.35 4.17
N HIS A 51 -3.14 17.72 4.68
CA HIS A 51 -4.44 17.33 4.14
C HIS A 51 -4.62 17.79 2.69
N GLN A 52 -4.40 19.07 2.41
CA GLN A 52 -4.49 19.62 1.05
C GLN A 52 -3.49 18.97 0.09
N GLN A 53 -2.24 18.74 0.53
CA GLN A 53 -1.25 18.06 -0.30
C GLN A 53 -1.66 16.61 -0.60
N ILE A 54 -2.20 15.89 0.39
CA ILE A 54 -2.66 14.51 0.21
C ILE A 54 -3.86 14.49 -0.75
N TYR A 55 -4.80 15.42 -0.63
CA TYR A 55 -5.93 15.56 -1.55
C TYR A 55 -5.45 15.70 -3.00
N GLN A 56 -4.50 16.60 -3.25
CA GLN A 56 -3.93 16.81 -4.58
C GLN A 56 -3.23 15.55 -5.10
N ASP A 57 -2.34 14.96 -4.30
CA ASP A 57 -1.61 13.74 -4.68
C ASP A 57 -2.59 12.58 -5.00
N LEU A 58 -3.66 12.43 -4.21
CA LEU A 58 -4.66 11.38 -4.44
C LEU A 58 -5.46 11.64 -5.70
N THR A 59 -5.86 12.88 -5.95
CA THR A 59 -6.56 13.27 -7.19
C THR A 59 -5.70 12.92 -8.41
N ASP A 60 -4.41 13.27 -8.38
CA ASP A 60 -3.49 13.02 -9.48
C ASP A 60 -3.24 11.51 -9.68
N LEU A 61 -3.09 10.75 -8.60
CA LEU A 61 -2.91 9.29 -8.66
C LEU A 61 -4.16 8.58 -9.18
N LEU A 62 -5.34 8.99 -8.74
CA LEU A 62 -6.61 8.41 -9.18
C LEU A 62 -6.88 8.74 -10.65
N HIS A 63 -6.63 9.97 -11.09
CA HIS A 63 -6.73 10.34 -12.50
C HIS A 63 -5.78 9.49 -13.37
N GLN A 64 -4.54 9.30 -12.93
CA GLN A 64 -3.59 8.44 -13.64
C GLN A 64 -4.08 7.00 -13.71
N LEU A 65 -4.54 6.44 -12.59
CA LEU A 65 -5.05 5.07 -12.52
C LEU A 65 -6.27 4.89 -13.42
N THR A 66 -7.23 5.82 -13.39
CA THR A 66 -8.41 5.81 -14.27
C THR A 66 -8.00 5.85 -15.74
N GLY A 67 -7.04 6.69 -16.12
CA GLY A 67 -6.52 6.73 -17.48
C GLY A 67 -5.82 5.44 -17.90
N TYR A 68 -5.12 4.76 -16.97
CA TYR A 68 -4.52 3.46 -17.24
C TYR A 68 -5.55 2.37 -17.43
N LEU A 69 -6.58 2.34 -16.59
CA LEU A 69 -7.70 1.39 -16.70
C LEU A 69 -8.42 1.55 -18.04
N GLN A 70 -8.75 2.77 -18.43
CA GLN A 70 -9.43 3.05 -19.70
C GLN A 70 -8.65 2.53 -20.91
N ARG A 71 -7.33 2.79 -20.98
CA ARG A 71 -6.48 2.32 -22.09
C ARG A 71 -6.27 0.80 -22.07
N TYR A 72 -6.22 0.22 -20.89
CA TYR A 72 -6.16 -1.23 -20.76
C TYR A 72 -7.45 -1.88 -21.29
N GLU A 73 -8.62 -1.33 -20.95
CA GLU A 73 -9.92 -1.87 -21.38
C GLU A 73 -10.22 -1.61 -22.86
N ALA A 74 -9.91 -0.42 -23.37
CA ALA A 74 -10.25 -0.03 -24.74
C ALA A 74 -9.21 -0.51 -25.77
N ASP A 75 -7.93 -0.35 -25.45
CA ASP A 75 -6.83 -0.52 -26.40
C ASP A 75 -5.90 -1.70 -26.05
N ASN A 76 -6.21 -2.44 -24.98
CA ASN A 76 -5.38 -3.53 -24.43
C ASN A 76 -3.93 -3.10 -24.13
N VAL A 77 -3.73 -1.83 -23.79
CA VAL A 77 -2.42 -1.28 -23.42
C VAL A 77 -2.09 -1.67 -21.98
N PRO A 78 -0.97 -2.37 -21.71
CA PRO A 78 -0.61 -2.80 -20.38
C PRO A 78 -0.31 -1.62 -19.43
N PHE A 79 -0.53 -1.85 -18.13
CA PHE A 79 -0.19 -0.89 -17.08
C PHE A 79 1.30 -0.54 -17.08
N PRO A 80 1.67 0.71 -16.72
CA PRO A 80 3.06 1.11 -16.68
C PRO A 80 3.84 0.29 -15.64
N GLN A 81 5.06 -0.03 -16.01
CA GLN A 81 6.00 -0.75 -15.18
C GLN A 81 7.04 0.21 -14.61
N ILE A 82 7.27 0.16 -13.29
CA ILE A 82 8.36 0.93 -12.64
C ILE A 82 9.74 0.49 -13.15
N ALA A 83 10.82 1.25 -12.97
CA ALA A 83 12.16 0.70 -13.26
C ALA A 83 12.50 -0.48 -12.33
N SER A 84 13.41 -1.37 -12.74
CA SER A 84 13.94 -2.40 -11.84
C SER A 84 14.72 -1.76 -10.70
N SER A 85 14.62 -2.32 -9.50
CA SER A 85 15.31 -1.83 -8.30
C SER A 85 15.70 -2.98 -7.38
N THR A 86 16.55 -2.72 -6.38
CA THR A 86 16.93 -3.74 -5.37
C THR A 86 15.73 -4.29 -4.62
N ASN A 87 14.67 -3.49 -4.42
CA ASN A 87 13.42 -3.93 -3.81
C ASN A 87 12.70 -5.03 -4.63
N CYS A 88 12.99 -5.15 -5.93
CA CYS A 88 12.41 -6.21 -6.76
C CYS A 88 12.93 -7.61 -6.38
N GLN A 89 14.08 -7.73 -5.72
CA GLN A 89 14.67 -9.01 -5.33
C GLN A 89 13.86 -9.74 -4.24
N THR A 90 13.17 -8.99 -3.37
CA THR A 90 12.34 -9.52 -2.29
C THR A 90 10.85 -9.27 -2.51
N CYS A 91 10.49 -8.66 -3.64
CA CYS A 91 9.11 -8.36 -3.96
C CYS A 91 8.39 -9.64 -4.39
N ALA A 92 7.43 -10.11 -3.59
CA ALA A 92 6.60 -11.27 -3.93
C ALA A 92 5.85 -11.09 -5.26
N PHE A 93 5.56 -9.84 -5.66
CA PHE A 93 4.93 -9.53 -6.93
C PHE A 93 5.90 -9.58 -8.13
N ALA A 94 7.21 -9.65 -7.91
CA ALA A 94 8.21 -9.63 -8.99
C ALA A 94 8.02 -10.75 -10.02
N GLN A 95 7.54 -11.92 -9.60
CA GLN A 95 7.19 -13.02 -10.51
C GLN A 95 6.14 -12.62 -11.56
N ARG A 96 5.24 -11.69 -11.22
CA ARG A 96 4.17 -11.17 -12.10
C ARG A 96 4.59 -9.93 -12.87
N CYS A 97 5.77 -9.36 -12.60
CA CYS A 97 6.28 -8.19 -13.33
C CYS A 97 6.78 -8.53 -14.74
N GLN A 98 6.89 -9.82 -15.10
CA GLN A 98 7.34 -10.27 -16.44
C GLN A 98 8.73 -9.72 -16.83
N ARG A 99 9.58 -9.37 -15.85
CA ARG A 99 10.86 -8.71 -16.10
C ARG A 99 12.02 -9.67 -16.37
N GLU A 100 11.98 -10.90 -15.84
CA GLU A 100 12.89 -11.96 -16.25
C GLU A 100 12.23 -13.33 -16.07
N VAL A 101 12.29 -14.14 -17.13
CA VAL A 101 11.87 -15.54 -17.15
C VAL A 101 13.08 -16.38 -16.77
N ASN A 102 13.36 -16.55 -15.48
CA ASN A 102 14.05 -17.75 -15.06
C ASN A 102 12.99 -18.79 -14.71
N ARG A 103 12.64 -19.60 -15.72
CA ARG A 103 11.56 -20.60 -15.67
C ARG A 103 11.76 -21.65 -14.56
N ASP A 104 12.97 -21.77 -14.02
CA ASP A 104 13.32 -22.83 -13.06
C ASP A 104 12.85 -22.56 -11.62
N HIS A 105 12.35 -21.37 -11.29
CA HIS A 105 11.86 -21.03 -9.93
C HIS A 105 10.41 -20.54 -9.90
N LEU A 106 9.63 -20.83 -10.95
CA LEU A 106 8.19 -20.67 -10.91
C LEU A 106 7.62 -21.73 -9.97
N MET A 107 7.40 -21.39 -8.70
CA MET A 107 6.41 -22.14 -7.92
C MET A 107 5.08 -22.05 -8.69
N PRO A 108 4.44 -23.17 -9.03
CA PRO A 108 3.13 -23.15 -9.66
C PRO A 108 2.21 -22.33 -8.78
N ILE A 109 1.71 -21.23 -9.33
CA ILE A 109 0.62 -20.50 -8.69
C ILE A 109 -0.59 -21.39 -8.91
N ALA A 110 -1.12 -21.93 -7.82
CA ALA A 110 -2.34 -22.73 -7.83
C ALA A 110 -3.41 -22.00 -8.65
N THR A 111 -4.11 -22.71 -9.54
CA THR A 111 -5.27 -22.12 -10.21
C THR A 111 -6.32 -21.75 -9.15
N LEU A 112 -7.24 -20.84 -9.49
CA LEU A 112 -8.27 -20.43 -8.53
C LEU A 112 -9.08 -21.63 -8.00
N GLU A 113 -9.17 -22.71 -8.78
CA GLU A 113 -9.82 -23.98 -8.40
C GLU A 113 -9.02 -24.81 -7.38
N GLU A 114 -7.72 -24.56 -7.22
CA GLU A 114 -6.80 -25.34 -6.38
C GLU A 114 -6.59 -24.73 -4.98
N ILE A 115 -7.22 -23.59 -4.67
CA ILE A 115 -7.11 -22.94 -3.36
C ILE A 115 -8.20 -23.50 -2.44
N PRO A 116 -7.85 -24.23 -1.34
CA PRO A 116 -8.85 -24.80 -0.45
C PRO A 116 -9.61 -23.69 0.28
N GLU A 117 -10.94 -23.77 0.26
CA GLU A 117 -11.79 -22.88 1.06
C GLU A 117 -11.56 -23.15 2.55
N VAL A 118 -11.21 -22.09 3.28
CA VAL A 118 -11.13 -22.14 4.74
C VAL A 118 -12.55 -22.03 5.27
N ALA A 119 -13.12 -23.16 5.71
CA ALA A 119 -14.36 -23.16 6.47
C ALA A 119 -14.12 -22.48 7.83
N LEU A 120 -14.93 -21.45 8.13
CA LEU A 120 -15.02 -20.81 9.43
C LEU A 120 -15.90 -21.63 10.38
#